data_AF-K2CZE9-F1
#
_entry.id   AF-K2CZE9-F1
#
_cell.length_a   1.000
_cell.length_b   1.000
_cell.length_c   1.000
_cell.angle_alpha   90.00
_cell.angle_beta   90.00
_cell.angle_gamma   90.00
#
_symmetry.space_group_name_H-M   'P 1'
#
loop_
_entity.id
_entity.type
_entity.pdbx_description
1 polymer ?
#
loop_
_entity_poly.entity_id
_entity_poly.type
_entity_poly.pdbx_seq_one_letter_code
_entity_poly.pdbx_strand_id
1 'polypeptide(L)' 'MIMNRQLSQHAITTLQEKYFAYFGIQLSDEDANTKGLELLQYLKVIYKPIPKEN' A
#
# COMPACT_ATOMS: atom_id res chain seq x y z
N MET A 1 -3.73 12.37 17.52
CA MET A 1 -4.83 12.33 16.54
C MET A 1 -4.54 11.16 15.60
N ILE A 2 -5.18 10.00 15.81
CA ILE A 2 -4.98 8.84 14.91
C ILE A 2 -5.80 9.15 13.66
N MET A 3 -5.13 9.53 12.57
CA MET A 3 -5.82 9.62 11.27
C MET A 3 -6.29 8.21 10.92
N ASN A 4 -7.60 7.96 10.88
CA ASN A 4 -8.16 6.78 10.23
C ASN A 4 -7.79 6.86 8.74
N ARG A 5 -6.65 6.27 8.39
CA ARG A 5 -6.20 6.17 7.00
C ARG A 5 -6.72 4.84 6.49
N GLN A 6 -7.52 4.92 5.43
CA GLN A 6 -8.06 3.77 4.75
C GLN A 6 -7.74 3.91 3.27
N LEU A 7 -7.24 2.83 2.68
CA LEU A 7 -7.06 2.72 1.24
C LEU A 7 -8.41 2.65 0.54
N SER A 8 -8.45 3.06 -0.73
CA SER A 8 -9.65 2.83 -1.53
C SER A 8 -9.90 1.33 -1.68
N GLN A 9 -11.17 0.93 -1.84
CA GLN A 9 -11.52 -0.48 -2.04
C GLN A 9 -10.77 -1.08 -3.24
N HIS A 10 -10.64 -0.32 -4.33
CA HIS A 10 -9.87 -0.75 -5.49
C HIS A 10 -8.40 -1.05 -5.17
N ALA A 11 -7.76 -0.23 -4.33
CA ALA A 11 -6.39 -0.47 -3.90
C ALA A 11 -6.27 -1.69 -2.97
N ILE A 12 -7.26 -1.90 -2.08
CA ILE A 12 -7.35 -3.08 -1.22
C ILE A 12 -7.44 -4.35 -2.07
N THR A 13 -8.39 -4.40 -3.01
CA THR A 13 -8.58 -5.55 -3.91
C THR A 13 -7.35 -5.81 -4.76
N THR A 14 -6.76 -4.76 -5.34
CA THR A 14 -5.54 -4.90 -6.14
C THR A 14 -4.39 -5.47 -5.28
N LEU A 15 -4.24 -5.01 -4.04
CA LEU A 15 -3.20 -5.52 -3.15
C LEU A 15 -3.45 -6.99 -2.79
N GLN A 16 -4.69 -7.37 -2.48
CA GLN A 16 -5.05 -8.78 -2.22
C GLN A 16 -4.70 -9.68 -3.39
N GLU A 17 -5.08 -9.29 -4.61
CA GLU A 17 -4.79 -10.05 -5.83
C GLU A 17 -3.29 -10.22 -6.06
N LYS A 18 -2.52 -9.13 -5.95
CA LYS A 18 -1.07 -9.19 -6.13
C LYS A 18 -0.41 -10.02 -5.03
N TYR A 19 -0.80 -9.79 -3.77
CA TYR A 19 -0.22 -10.52 -2.64
C TYR A 19 -0.49 -12.03 -2.75
N PHE A 20 -1.70 -12.41 -3.14
CA PHE A 20 -2.03 -13.80 -3.40
C PHE A 20 -1.23 -14.38 -4.58
N ALA A 21 -1.12 -13.65 -5.70
CA ALA A 21 -0.37 -14.11 -6.86
C ALA A 21 1.12 -14.36 -6.55
N TYR A 22 1.73 -13.54 -5.68
CA TYR A 22 3.15 -13.68 -5.34
C TYR A 22 3.44 -14.65 -4.19
N PHE A 23 2.57 -14.68 -3.17
CA PHE A 23 2.84 -15.42 -1.92
C PHE A 23 1.89 -16.61 -1.69
N GLY A 24 0.83 -16.74 -2.48
CA GLY A 24 -0.22 -17.75 -2.28
C GLY A 24 -1.10 -17.50 -1.05
N ILE A 25 -1.01 -16.32 -0.42
CA ILE A 25 -1.73 -15.98 0.81
C ILE A 25 -2.85 -14.99 0.49
N GLN A 26 -4.07 -15.31 0.88
CA GLN A 26 -5.21 -14.42 0.75
C GLN A 26 -5.31 -13.51 1.98
N LEU A 27 -5.29 -12.19 1.76
CA LEU A 27 -5.39 -11.19 2.82
C LEU A 27 -6.85 -10.82 3.08
N SER A 28 -7.18 -10.55 4.34
CA SER A 28 -8.40 -9.83 4.68
C SER A 28 -8.32 -8.36 4.22
N ASP A 29 -9.47 -7.67 4.15
CA ASP A 29 -9.50 -6.24 3.82
C ASP A 29 -8.72 -5.39 4.83
N GLU A 30 -8.77 -5.76 6.12
CA GLU A 30 -8.04 -5.09 7.20
C GLU A 30 -6.52 -5.30 7.08
N ASP A 31 -6.09 -6.53 6.80
CA ASP A 31 -4.68 -6.84 6.59
C ASP A 31 -4.12 -6.15 5.35
N ALA A 32 -4.88 -6.14 4.26
CA ALA A 32 -4.51 -5.45 3.04
C ALA A 32 -4.43 -3.93 3.26
N ASN A 33 -5.38 -3.34 3.98
CA ASN A 33 -5.32 -1.93 4.35
C ASN A 33 -4.04 -1.62 5.15
N THR A 34 -3.75 -2.42 6.18
CA THR A 34 -2.59 -2.24 7.06
C THR A 34 -1.28 -2.34 6.28
N LYS A 35 -1.07 -3.45 5.55
CA LYS A 35 0.14 -3.69 4.75
C LYS A 35 0.34 -2.65 3.65
N GLY A 36 -0.74 -2.22 3.00
CA GLY A 36 -0.66 -1.20 1.97
C GLY A 36 -0.29 0.18 2.53
N LEU A 37 -0.77 0.54 3.72
CA LEU A 37 -0.36 1.77 4.41
C LEU A 37 1.10 1.72 4.84
N GLU A 38 1.57 0.57 5.36
CA GLU A 38 3.00 0.34 5.66
C GLU A 38 3.86 0.50 4.41
N LEU A 39 3.47 -0.11 3.29
CA LEU A 39 4.16 0.04 2.01
C LEU A 39 4.26 1.51 1.59
N LEU A 40 3.17 2.27 1.69
CA LEU A 40 3.20 3.70 1.38
C LEU A 40 4.14 4.49 2.30
N GLN A 41 4.26 4.11 3.58
CA GLN A 41 5.23 4.72 4.47
C GLN A 41 6.66 4.42 4.03
N TYR A 42 6.96 3.19 3.64
CA TYR A 42 8.27 2.82 3.09
C TYR A 42 8.59 3.54 1.77
N LEU A 43 7.61 3.62 0.86
CA LEU A 43 7.80 4.31 -0.41
C LEU A 43 8.12 5.79 -0.22
N LYS A 44 7.58 6.47 0.80
CA LYS A 44 7.95 7.86 1.11
C LYS A 44 9.42 8.02 1.51
N VAL A 45 10.04 6.99 2.07
CA VAL A 45 11.46 7.02 2.43
C VAL A 45 12.33 6.86 1.19
N ILE A 46 11.95 5.95 0.28
CA ILE A 46 12.77 5.52 -0.85
C ILE A 46 12.54 6.42 -2.07
N TYR A 47 11.31 6.87 -2.29
CA TYR A 47 10.94 7.70 -3.43
C TYR A 47 11.23 9.17 -3.11
N LYS A 48 12.42 9.64 -3.48
CA LYS A 48 12.70 11.07 -3.61
C LYS A 48 12.43 11.49 -5.06
N PRO A 49 11.46 12.38 -5.32
CA PRO A 49 11.31 12.94 -6.66
C PRO A 49 12.62 13.66 -7.02
N ILE A 50 13.25 13.25 -8.12
CA ILE A 50 14.40 13.99 -8.66
C ILE A 50 13.82 15.31 -9.19
N PRO A 51 14.25 16.48 -8.67
CA PRO A 51 13.79 17.74 -9.21
C PRO A 51 14.21 17.79 -10.68
N LYS A 52 13.26 18.04 -11.58
CA LYS A 52 13.61 18.42 -12.96
C LYS A 52 14.30 19.77 -12.85
N GLU A 53 15.59 19.84 -13.20
CA GLU A 53 16.25 21.12 -13.43
C GLU A 53 15.43 21.86 -14.50
N ASN A 54 14.98 23.07 -14.16
CA ASN A 54 14.39 24.00 -15.12
C ASN A 54 15.50 24.63 -15.96
#